data_AF-A0A3C0DMC8-F1
#
_entry.id   AF-A0A3C0DMC8-F1
#
_cell.length_a   1.000
_cell.length_b   1.000
_cell.length_c   1.000
_cell.angle_alpha   90.00
_cell.angle_beta   90.00
_cell.angle_gamma   90.00
#
_symmetry.space_group_name_H-M   'P 1'
#
loop_
_entity.id
_entity.type
_entity.pdbx_description
1 polymer ?
#
loop_
_entity_poly.entity_id
_entity_poly.type
_entity_poly.pdbx_seq_one_letter_code
_entity_poly.pdbx_strand_id
1 'polypeptide(L)'
;DDIDHLGNRRLKSVGELLQNQFRIGLSRMERVVRERMTIQDVDAITPQALINIRPVVAAIKEFFGSSQLSQFMGQVNPLDELAHKRRMSALGPGGLSRERAG
;
A
#
# COMPACT_ATOMS: atom_id res chain seq x y z
N ASP A 1 10.25 -30.16 1.05
CA ASP A 1 10.66 -28.85 0.50
C ASP A 1 11.01 -27.89 1.60
N ASP A 2 12.26 -27.42 1.59
CA ASP A 2 12.75 -26.43 2.54
C ASP A 2 12.09 -25.07 2.27
N ILE A 3 11.34 -24.56 3.24
CA ILE A 3 10.61 -23.28 3.16
C ILE A 3 11.53 -22.07 3.24
N ASP A 4 12.76 -22.24 3.73
CA ASP A 4 13.75 -21.18 3.87
C ASP A 4 14.57 -21.00 2.60
N HIS A 5 14.50 -21.98 1.69
CA HIS A 5 15.14 -21.90 0.39
C HIS A 5 14.68 -20.64 -0.37
N LEU A 6 15.63 -19.83 -0.86
CA LEU A 6 15.32 -18.56 -1.52
C LEU A 6 14.46 -18.72 -2.79
N GLY A 7 14.51 -19.89 -3.44
CA GLY A 7 13.59 -20.22 -4.53
C GLY A 7 12.10 -20.24 -4.13
N ASN A 8 11.81 -20.43 -2.84
CA ASN A 8 10.47 -20.42 -2.25
C ASN A 8 10.14 -19.09 -1.54
N ARG A 9 11.07 -18.13 -1.51
CA ARG A 9 10.90 -16.82 -0.87
C ARG A 9 10.91 -15.70 -1.90
N ARG A 10 9.87 -14.87 -1.88
CA ARG A 10 9.71 -13.75 -2.81
C ARG A 10 9.88 -12.41 -2.10
N LEU A 11 10.66 -11.52 -2.71
CA LEU A 11 10.77 -10.13 -2.28
C LEU A 11 9.67 -9.28 -2.89
N LYS A 12 9.01 -8.46 -2.06
CA LYS A 12 8.08 -7.43 -2.51
C LYS A 12 8.79 -6.08 -2.48
N SER A 13 8.91 -5.46 -3.65
CA SER A 13 9.52 -4.13 -3.76
C SER A 13 8.54 -3.05 -3.30
N VAL A 14 9.07 -1.84 -3.07
CA VAL A 14 8.26 -0.66 -2.68
C VAL A 14 7.13 -0.41 -3.69
N GLY A 15 7.41 -0.57 -4.99
CA GLY A 15 6.43 -0.37 -6.05
C GLY A 15 5.24 -1.33 -5.95
N GLU A 16 5.49 -2.61 -5.69
CA GLU A 16 4.42 -3.60 -5.51
C GLU A 16 3.56 -3.30 -4.27
N LEU A 17 4.21 -2.94 -3.16
CA LEU A 17 3.50 -2.61 -1.93
C LEU A 17 2.61 -1.37 -2.11
N LEU A 18 3.12 -0.34 -2.77
CA LEU A 18 2.35 0.87 -3.08
C LEU A 18 1.21 0.58 -4.06
N GLN A 19 1.47 -0.24 -5.09
CA GLN A 19 0.45 -0.63 -6.08
C GLN A 19 -0.73 -1.33 -5.42
N ASN A 20 -0.48 -2.18 -4.42
CA ASN A 20 -1.54 -2.83 -3.65
C ASN A 20 -2.41 -1.80 -2.90
N GLN A 21 -1.81 -0.80 -2.25
CA GLN A 21 -2.57 0.26 -1.57
C GLN A 21 -3.34 1.14 -2.56
N PHE A 22 -2.73 1.44 -3.70
CA PHE A 22 -3.39 2.16 -4.78
C PHE A 22 -4.62 1.40 -5.30
N ARG A 23 -4.50 0.09 -5.52
CA ARG A 23 -5.60 -0.79 -5.94
C ARG A 23 -6.74 -0.79 -4.92
N ILE A 24 -6.43 -0.83 -3.62
CA ILE A 24 -7.43 -0.72 -2.55
C ILE A 24 -8.14 0.65 -2.61
N GLY A 25 -7.39 1.73 -2.79
CA GLY A 25 -7.93 3.08 -2.97
C GLY A 25 -8.87 3.20 -4.17
N LEU A 26 -8.49 2.62 -5.31
CA LEU A 26 -9.32 2.57 -6.52
C LEU A 26 -10.61 1.77 -6.31
N SER A 27 -10.54 0.61 -5.66
CA SER A 27 -11.73 -0.20 -5.36
C SER A 27 -12.72 0.53 -4.45
N ARG A 28 -12.22 1.29 -3.47
CA ARG A 28 -13.07 2.17 -2.64
C ARG A 28 -13.72 3.29 -3.47
N MET A 29 -12.97 3.90 -4.38
CA MET A 29 -13.49 4.95 -5.28
C MET A 29 -14.53 4.39 -6.25
N GLU A 30 -14.29 3.20 -6.82
CA GLU A 30 -15.24 2.48 -7.69
C GLU A 30 -16.57 2.26 -6.97
N ARG A 31 -16.53 1.83 -5.70
CA ARG A 31 -17.72 1.64 -4.89
C ARG A 31 -18.53 2.93 -4.75
N VAL A 32 -17.87 4.05 -4.44
CA VAL A 32 -18.50 5.37 -4.31
C VAL A 32 -19.10 5.83 -5.64
N VAL A 33 -18.41 5.59 -6.76
CA VAL A 33 -18.92 5.91 -8.10
C VAL A 33 -20.20 5.12 -8.38
N ARG A 34 -20.20 3.80 -8.12
CA ARG A 34 -21.36 2.93 -8.33
C ARG A 34 -22.55 3.36 -7.46
N GLU A 35 -22.30 3.68 -6.19
CA GLU A 35 -23.33 4.19 -5.26
C GLU A 35 -23.95 5.51 -5.77
N ARG A 36 -23.14 6.44 -6.28
CA ARG A 36 -23.63 7.71 -6.84
C ARG A 36 -24.46 7.51 -8.11
N MET A 37 -24.03 6.60 -8.99
CA MET A 37 -24.77 6.27 -10.22
C MET A 37 -26.15 5.69 -9.94
N THR A 38 -26.35 5.00 -8.82
CA THR A 38 -27.67 4.48 -8.43
C THR A 38 -28.63 5.52 -7.85
N ILE A 39 -28.12 6.67 -7.39
CA ILE A 39 -28.92 7.69 -6.69
C ILE A 39 -29.17 8.93 -7.58
N GLN A 40 -28.24 9.26 -8.47
CA GLN A 40 -28.35 10.44 -9.32
C GLN A 40 -29.25 10.20 -10.54
N ASP A 41 -29.95 11.26 -10.95
CA ASP A 41 -30.77 11.26 -12.15
C ASP A 41 -29.89 11.12 -13.40
N VAL A 42 -30.27 10.21 -14.31
CA VAL A 42 -29.47 9.78 -15.46
C VAL A 42 -29.14 10.95 -16.37
N ASP A 43 -30.06 11.89 -16.52
CA ASP A 43 -29.92 13.06 -17.39
C ASP A 43 -28.98 14.14 -16.82
N ALA A 44 -28.67 14.08 -15.53
CA ALA A 44 -27.78 15.02 -14.83
C ALA A 44 -26.38 14.44 -14.52
N ILE A 45 -26.13 13.17 -14.84
CA ILE A 45 -24.86 12.51 -14.53
C ILE A 45 -23.73 13.08 -15.40
N THR A 46 -22.68 13.58 -14.75
CA THR A 46 -21.41 13.91 -15.40
C THR A 46 -20.27 13.11 -14.77
N PRO A 47 -19.23 12.72 -15.54
CA PRO A 47 -18.10 11.97 -15.00
C PRO A 47 -17.42 12.67 -13.82
N GLN A 48 -17.34 14.00 -13.85
CA GLN A 48 -16.73 14.79 -12.80
C GLN A 48 -17.54 14.76 -11.48
N ALA A 49 -18.87 14.65 -11.56
CA ALA A 49 -19.72 14.53 -10.38
C ALA A 49 -19.62 13.15 -9.70
N LEU A 50 -19.25 12.12 -10.47
CA LEU A 50 -19.10 10.75 -9.96
C LEU A 50 -17.75 10.54 -9.27
N ILE A 51 -16.67 11.11 -9.81
CA ILE A 51 -15.31 10.86 -9.34
C ILE A 51 -15.05 11.58 -8.00
N ASN A 52 -14.66 10.80 -6.99
CA ASN A 52 -14.18 11.31 -5.71
C ASN A 52 -12.79 10.73 -5.42
N ILE A 53 -11.76 11.57 -5.48
CA ILE A 53 -10.35 11.14 -5.31
C ILE A 53 -9.96 10.87 -3.84
N ARG A 54 -10.77 11.28 -2.86
CA ARG A 54 -10.42 11.20 -1.43
C ARG A 54 -10.02 9.78 -0.98
N PRO A 55 -10.69 8.68 -1.40
CA PRO A 55 -10.30 7.33 -0.98
C PRO A 55 -8.91 6.91 -1.46
N VAL A 56 -8.53 7.33 -2.68
CA VAL A 56 -7.20 7.05 -3.25
C VAL A 56 -6.12 7.82 -2.48
N VAL A 57 -6.34 9.13 -2.28
CA VAL A 57 -5.42 9.97 -1.52
C VAL A 57 -5.25 9.46 -0.09
N ALA A 58 -6.34 9.05 0.57
CA ALA A 58 -6.28 8.49 1.92
C ALA A 58 -5.44 7.20 1.97
N ALA A 59 -5.64 6.27 1.03
CA ALA A 59 -4.86 5.02 0.97
C ALA A 59 -3.36 5.28 0.78
N ILE A 60 -2.99 6.25 -0.07
CA ILE A 60 -1.58 6.63 -0.29
C ILE A 60 -1.00 7.28 0.99
N LYS A 61 -1.75 8.18 1.62
CA LYS A 61 -1.32 8.84 2.86
C LYS A 61 -1.13 7.84 4.00
N GLU A 62 -2.04 6.90 4.15
CA GLU A 62 -1.95 5.83 5.15
C GLU A 62 -0.71 4.95 4.92
N PHE A 63 -0.42 4.60 3.66
CA PHE A 63 0.77 3.83 3.31
C PHE A 63 2.07 4.52 3.74
N PHE A 64 2.23 5.81 3.45
CA PHE A 64 3.47 6.53 3.81
C PHE A 64 3.49 7.02 5.26
N GLY A 65 2.32 7.29 5.85
CA GLY A 65 2.21 7.92 7.17
C GLY A 65 2.19 6.95 8.34
N SER A 66 1.62 5.74 8.17
CA SER A 66 1.40 4.80 9.29
C SER A 66 1.79 3.35 9.00
N SER A 67 2.29 3.05 7.79
CA SER A 67 2.78 1.70 7.49
C SER A 67 3.99 1.36 8.34
N GLN A 68 4.01 0.15 8.90
CA GLN A 68 5.19 -0.40 9.61
C GLN A 68 6.46 -0.46 8.73
N LEU A 69 6.28 -0.48 7.41
CA LEU A 69 7.38 -0.49 6.43
C LEU A 69 7.86 0.92 6.05
N SER A 70 7.09 1.96 6.39
CA SER A 70 7.49 3.37 6.21
C SER A 70 8.20 3.85 7.47
N GLN A 71 9.51 3.75 7.48
CA GLN A 71 10.35 4.06 8.65
C GLN A 71 11.06 5.40 8.47
N PHE A 72 11.33 6.09 9.59
CA PHE A 72 12.22 7.24 9.58
C PHE A 72 13.61 6.81 9.11
N MET A 73 14.17 7.54 8.15
CA MET A 73 15.45 7.19 7.54
C MET A 73 16.58 7.30 8.56
N GLY A 74 17.37 6.23 8.74
CA GLY A 74 18.69 6.32 9.36
C GLY A 74 19.60 7.20 8.52
N GLN A 75 20.04 8.33 9.08
CA GLN A 75 20.85 9.35 8.41
C GLN A 75 22.09 9.71 9.24
N VAL A 76 22.58 8.79 10.07
CA VAL A 76 23.76 9.05 10.89
C VAL A 76 25.01 9.26 10.02
N ASN A 77 25.12 8.51 8.93
CA ASN A 77 26.18 8.62 7.93
C ASN A 77 25.72 7.99 6.59
N PRO A 78 26.46 8.19 5.48
CA PRO A 78 26.06 7.66 4.17
C PRO A 78 25.92 6.13 4.09
N LEU A 79 26.67 5.39 4.93
CA LEU A 79 26.58 3.92 4.98
C LEU A 79 25.28 3.48 5.66
N ASP A 80 24.88 4.16 6.74
CA ASP A 80 23.62 3.93 7.44
C ASP A 80 22.42 4.18 6.51
N GLU A 81 22.46 5.28 5.75
CA GLU A 81 21.41 5.61 4.77
C GLU A 81 21.30 4.53 3.68
N LEU A 82 22.44 4.06 3.15
CA LEU A 82 22.47 3.03 2.11
C LEU A 82 21.98 1.67 2.65
N ALA A 83 22.43 1.30 3.84
CA ALA A 83 22.04 0.06 4.49
C ALA A 83 20.54 0.04 4.79
N HIS A 84 19.99 1.16 5.27
CA HIS A 84 18.57 1.27 5.57
C HIS A 84 17.71 1.13 4.30
N LYS A 85 18.07 1.81 3.20
CA LYS A 85 17.38 1.71 1.90
C LYS A 85 17.39 0.29 1.30
N ARG A 86 18.41 -0.52 1.63
CA ARG A 86 18.57 -1.90 1.13
C ARG A 86 18.10 -2.97 2.12
N ARG A 87 17.61 -2.58 3.30
CA ARG A 87 17.17 -3.50 4.33
C ARG A 87 15.93 -4.26 3.89
N MET A 88 15.96 -5.58 4.08
CA MET A 88 14.80 -6.45 3.84
C MET A 88 14.12 -6.81 5.17
N SER A 89 12.80 -6.92 5.15
CA SER A 89 11.97 -7.23 6.32
C SER A 89 11.02 -8.38 6.01
N ALA A 90 10.95 -9.35 6.94
CA ALA A 90 9.90 -10.38 6.94
C ALA A 90 8.62 -9.92 7.66
N LEU A 91 8.67 -8.77 8.36
CA LEU A 91 7.54 -8.18 9.06
C LEU A 91 6.70 -7.31 8.14
N GLY A 92 5.41 -7.16 8.45
CA GLY A 92 4.47 -6.29 7.76
C GLY A 92 3.25 -7.03 7.21
N PRO A 93 2.35 -6.35 6.48
CA PRO A 93 1.13 -6.95 5.94
C PRO A 93 1.43 -8.16 5.03
N GLY A 94 0.93 -9.33 5.41
CA GLY A 94 1.18 -10.60 4.70
C GLY A 94 2.55 -11.23 4.98
N GLY A 95 3.30 -10.73 5.96
CA GLY A 95 4.53 -11.32 6.48
C GLY A 95 4.32 -11.96 7.86
N LEU A 96 5.42 -12.15 8.59
CA LEU A 96 5.39 -12.70 9.95
C LEU A 96 4.97 -11.63 10.96
N SER A 97 4.22 -12.03 11.98
CA SER A 97 4.03 -11.21 13.19
C SER A 97 5.27 -11.31 14.07
N ARG A 98 5.59 -10.25 14.84
CA ARG A 98 6.74 -10.26 15.76
C ARG A 98 6.71 -11.42 16.75
N GLU A 99 5.53 -11.85 17.16
CA GLU A 99 5.31 -12.96 18.11
C GLU A 99 5.54 -14.35 17.50
N ARG A 100 5.46 -14.49 16.16
CA ARG A 100 5.66 -15.77 15.45
C ARG A 100 7.04 -15.89 14.81
N ALA A 101 7.88 -14.88 14.94
CA ALA A 101 9.20 -14.81 14.31
C ALA A 101 10.34 -15.31 15.22
N GLY A 102 10.01 -16.06 16.27
CA GLY A 102 10.96 -16.70 17.20
C GLY A 102 11.07 -18.19 16.94
#